data_AF-A0A929BR64-F1
#
_entry.id   AF-A0A929BR64-F1
#
_cell.length_a   1.000
_cell.length_b   1.000
_cell.length_c   1.000
_cell.angle_alpha   90.00
_cell.angle_beta   90.00
_cell.angle_gamma   90.00
#
_symmetry.space_group_name_H-M   'P 1'
#
loop_
_entity.id
_entity.type
_entity.pdbx_description
1 polymer ?
#
loop_
_entity_poly.entity_id
_entity_poly.type
_entity_poly.pdbx_seq_one_letter_code
_entity_poly.pdbx_strand_id
1 'polypeptide(L)'
;MTLTSIVTNPSERTRFLRFATVGIIGAVVDFGIFNLLTTYAGLTAVVAQVFSFIAAIISNFTWNRYWTYPDSRSKPLSRQLIQFSVVSVMGLLIRTPIIAILEPFFARLFTGFAFLPIGFITAEFLANNLALATAVIVVMFWNFFINRYWTYNDIN
;
A
#
# COMPACT_ATOMS: atom_id res chain seq x y z
N MET A 1 -9.33 -3.77 17.63
CA MET A 1 -10.10 -3.92 16.38
C MET A 1 -9.61 -5.17 15.67
N THR A 2 -10.51 -6.08 15.33
CA THR A 2 -10.18 -7.41 14.78
C THR A 2 -10.75 -7.56 13.38
N LEU A 3 -10.28 -8.53 12.57
CA LEU A 3 -10.87 -8.81 11.25
C LEU A 3 -12.40 -9.03 11.32
N THR A 4 -12.89 -9.58 12.43
CA THR A 4 -14.32 -9.75 12.69
C THR A 4 -15.08 -8.43 12.80
N SER A 5 -14.46 -7.32 13.21
CA SER A 5 -15.14 -6.01 13.26
C SER A 5 -15.38 -5.43 11.87
N ILE A 6 -14.52 -5.73 10.89
CA ILE A 6 -14.79 -5.39 9.49
C ILE A 6 -16.03 -6.16 9.05
N VAL A 7 -16.15 -7.45 9.32
CA VAL A 7 -17.35 -8.19 8.91
C VAL A 7 -18.57 -7.76 9.72
N THR A 8 -18.48 -7.51 11.02
CA THR A 8 -19.70 -7.28 11.82
C THR A 8 -20.21 -5.83 11.79
N ASN A 9 -19.33 -4.83 11.62
CA ASN A 9 -19.70 -3.42 11.74
C ASN A 9 -19.72 -2.69 10.37
N PRO A 10 -20.89 -2.24 9.89
CA PRO A 10 -21.00 -1.58 8.58
C PRO A 10 -20.19 -0.28 8.46
N SER A 11 -20.02 0.48 9.54
CA SER A 11 -19.23 1.72 9.50
C SER A 11 -17.73 1.44 9.27
N GLU A 12 -17.21 0.38 9.89
CA GLU A 12 -15.82 -0.04 9.72
C GLU A 12 -15.58 -0.66 8.34
N ARG A 13 -16.56 -1.33 7.75
CA ARG A 13 -16.50 -1.75 6.32
C ARG A 13 -16.35 -0.56 5.41
N THR A 14 -17.17 0.48 5.58
CA THR A 14 -17.10 1.67 4.75
C THR A 14 -15.76 2.39 4.92
N ARG A 15 -15.23 2.48 6.14
CA ARG A 15 -13.89 3.04 6.42
C ARG A 15 -12.80 2.23 5.72
N PHE A 16 -12.86 0.90 5.78
CA PHE A 16 -11.93 0.02 5.07
C PHE A 16 -11.99 0.21 3.55
N LEU A 17 -13.18 0.23 2.96
CA LEU A 17 -13.36 0.43 1.52
C LEU A 17 -12.84 1.81 1.07
N ARG A 18 -13.15 2.87 1.81
CA ARG A 18 -12.59 4.21 1.54
C ARG A 18 -11.07 4.21 1.64
N PHE A 19 -10.53 3.60 2.69
CA PHE A 19 -9.08 3.49 2.86
C PHE A 19 -8.41 2.75 1.70
N ALA A 20 -8.99 1.64 1.25
CA ALA A 20 -8.51 0.88 0.10
C ALA A 20 -8.56 1.72 -1.18
N THR A 21 -9.67 2.42 -1.43
CA THR A 21 -9.80 3.35 -2.57
C THR A 21 -8.74 4.45 -2.54
N VAL A 22 -8.50 5.05 -1.37
CA VAL A 22 -7.44 6.05 -1.20
C VAL A 22 -6.08 5.43 -1.48
N GLY A 23 -5.80 4.22 -0.99
CA GLY A 23 -4.57 3.49 -1.31
C GLY A 23 -4.35 3.29 -2.81
N ILE A 24 -5.40 2.96 -3.56
CA ILE A 24 -5.34 2.85 -5.03
C ILE A 24 -5.01 4.21 -5.67
N ILE A 25 -5.66 5.29 -5.23
CA ILE A 25 -5.36 6.65 -5.70
C ILE A 25 -3.89 6.99 -5.42
N GLY A 26 -3.38 6.69 -4.23
CA GLY A 26 -1.98 6.88 -3.89
C GLY A 26 -1.03 6.12 -4.79
N ALA A 27 -1.35 4.87 -5.13
CA ALA A 27 -0.53 4.07 -6.05
C ALA A 27 -0.50 4.66 -7.47
N VAL A 28 -1.63 5.20 -7.94
CA VAL A 28 -1.69 5.92 -9.23
C VAL A 28 -0.85 7.19 -9.19
N VAL A 29 -0.91 7.95 -8.09
CA VAL A 29 -0.08 9.15 -7.88
C VAL A 29 1.40 8.80 -7.84
N ASP A 30 1.77 7.75 -7.10
CA ASP A 30 3.15 7.25 -7.00
C ASP A 30 3.70 6.90 -8.39
N PHE A 31 2.98 6.02 -9.11
CA PHE A 31 3.38 5.57 -10.44
C PHE A 31 3.44 6.73 -11.44
N GLY A 32 2.45 7.62 -11.42
CA GLY A 32 2.41 8.79 -12.30
C GLY A 32 3.60 9.72 -12.07
N ILE A 33 3.87 10.11 -10.82
CA ILE A 33 4.99 11.01 -10.49
C ILE A 33 6.32 10.33 -10.77
N PHE A 34 6.47 9.05 -10.44
CA PHE A 34 7.68 8.29 -10.74
C PHE A 34 8.02 8.36 -12.24
N ASN A 35 7.07 7.99 -13.10
CA ASN A 35 7.27 8.01 -14.55
C ASN A 35 7.51 9.42 -15.09
N LEU A 36 6.83 10.44 -14.55
CA LEU A 36 7.05 11.82 -14.95
C LEU A 36 8.48 12.28 -14.64
N LEU A 37 8.97 11.97 -13.43
CA LEU A 37 10.30 12.37 -12.98
C LEU A 37 11.42 11.62 -13.71
N THR A 38 11.25 10.31 -13.95
CA THR A 38 12.26 9.53 -14.69
C THR A 38 12.30 9.90 -16.16
N THR A 39 11.14 10.16 -16.78
CA THR A 39 11.05 10.36 -18.24
C THR A 39 11.32 11.81 -18.65
N TYR A 40 10.75 12.78 -17.94
CA TYR A 40 10.80 14.19 -18.35
C TYR A 40 11.81 15.02 -17.56
N ALA A 41 12.07 14.68 -16.29
CA ALA A 41 13.04 15.41 -15.47
C ALA A 41 14.45 14.77 -15.49
N GLY A 42 14.60 13.60 -16.11
CA GLY A 42 15.89 12.89 -16.21
C GLY A 42 16.47 12.47 -14.86
N LEU A 43 15.65 12.40 -13.81
CA LEU A 43 16.09 11.98 -12.48
C LEU A 43 16.38 10.48 -12.47
N THR A 44 17.34 10.07 -11.63
CA THR A 44 17.61 8.65 -11.42
C THR A 44 16.40 7.97 -10.78
N ALA A 45 16.20 6.68 -11.08
CA ALA A 45 15.07 5.91 -10.56
C ALA A 45 14.97 5.97 -9.03
N VAL A 46 16.11 5.96 -8.32
CA VAL A 46 16.14 6.06 -6.85
C VAL A 46 15.60 7.41 -6.37
N VAL A 47 16.04 8.52 -6.98
CA VAL A 47 15.60 9.86 -6.59
C VAL A 47 14.12 10.06 -6.94
N ALA A 48 13.70 9.65 -8.14
CA ALA A 48 12.31 9.69 -8.57
C ALA A 48 11.40 8.88 -7.63
N GLN A 49 11.84 7.69 -7.20
CA GLN A 49 11.11 6.84 -6.24
C GLN A 49 10.89 7.54 -4.90
N VAL A 50 11.91 8.23 -4.36
CA VAL A 50 11.77 8.95 -3.09
C VAL A 50 10.70 10.05 -3.18
N PHE A 51 10.75 10.88 -4.22
CA PHE A 51 9.80 11.98 -4.39
C PHE A 51 8.37 11.51 -4.68
N SER A 52 8.22 10.51 -5.55
CA SER A 52 6.91 9.89 -5.84
C SER A 52 6.29 9.25 -4.60
N PHE A 53 7.09 8.52 -3.81
CA PHE A 53 6.62 7.90 -2.57
C PHE A 53 6.16 8.94 -1.54
N ILE A 54 6.90 10.05 -1.38
CA ILE A 54 6.50 11.14 -0.48
C ILE A 54 5.18 11.76 -0.96
N ALA A 55 5.05 12.02 -2.26
CA ALA A 55 3.82 12.59 -2.82
C ALA A 55 2.62 11.64 -2.64
N ALA A 56 2.82 10.33 -2.79
CA ALA A 56 1.81 9.31 -2.54
C ALA A 56 1.38 9.28 -1.07
N ILE A 57 2.32 9.37 -0.12
CA ILE A 57 2.01 9.47 1.31
C ILE A 57 1.16 10.72 1.60
N ILE A 58 1.55 11.88 1.06
CA ILE A 58 0.82 13.14 1.28
C ILE A 58 -0.59 13.06 0.70
N SER A 59 -0.73 12.53 -0.53
CA SER A 59 -2.03 12.31 -1.18
C SER A 59 -2.91 11.39 -0.32
N ASN A 60 -2.37 10.22 0.08
CA ASN A 60 -3.10 9.25 0.88
C ASN A 60 -3.51 9.80 2.25
N PHE A 61 -2.62 10.53 2.92
CA PHE A 61 -2.92 11.17 4.19
C PHE A 61 -4.06 12.19 4.04
N THR A 62 -3.98 13.03 3.00
CA THR A 62 -4.97 14.06 2.71
C THR A 62 -6.35 13.44 2.52
N TRP A 63 -6.47 12.48 1.61
CA TRP A 63 -7.74 11.80 1.38
C TRP A 63 -8.25 11.04 2.60
N ASN A 64 -7.35 10.38 3.36
CA ASN A 64 -7.77 9.69 4.57
C ASN A 64 -8.27 10.66 5.65
N ARG A 65 -7.64 11.82 5.84
CA ARG A 65 -8.06 12.82 6.83
C ARG A 65 -9.36 13.52 6.44
N TYR A 66 -9.58 13.84 5.17
CA TYR A 66 -10.75 14.61 4.72
C TYR A 66 -11.95 13.73 4.35
N TRP A 67 -11.76 12.50 3.90
CA TRP A 67 -12.83 11.65 3.37
C TRP A 67 -13.04 10.33 4.14
N THR A 68 -11.96 9.62 4.47
CA THR A 68 -12.07 8.36 5.24
C THR A 68 -12.43 8.63 6.71
N TYR A 69 -11.78 9.63 7.31
CA TYR A 69 -11.83 9.95 8.73
C TYR A 69 -12.04 11.44 9.01
N PRO A 70 -13.12 12.06 8.47
CA PRO A 70 -13.36 13.50 8.61
C PRO A 70 -13.49 13.97 10.07
N ASP A 71 -13.86 13.07 10.99
CA ASP A 71 -14.06 13.37 12.40
C ASP A 71 -12.74 13.44 13.20
N SER A 72 -11.63 12.94 12.62
CA SER A 72 -10.30 12.96 13.26
C SER A 72 -9.59 14.31 13.20
N ARG A 73 -10.28 15.37 12.76
CA ARG A 73 -9.70 16.70 12.56
C ARG A 73 -9.35 17.42 13.87
N SER A 74 -9.84 16.91 15.01
CA SER A 74 -9.54 17.43 16.35
C SER A 74 -8.05 17.33 16.72
N LYS A 75 -7.31 16.38 16.15
CA LYS A 75 -5.86 16.25 16.34
C LYS A 75 -5.05 17.18 15.44
N PRO A 76 -3.85 17.61 15.90
CA PRO A 76 -2.90 18.36 15.09
C PRO A 76 -2.53 17.62 13.80
N LEU A 77 -2.53 18.35 12.68
CA LEU A 77 -2.23 17.82 11.35
C LEU A 77 -0.82 17.20 11.29
N SER A 78 0.19 17.88 11.84
CA SER A 78 1.58 17.41 11.85
C SER A 78 1.73 16.06 12.57
N ARG A 79 1.07 15.89 13.72
CA ARG A 79 1.12 14.64 14.48
C ARG A 79 0.54 13.47 13.69
N GLN A 80 -0.63 13.64 13.09
CA GLN A 80 -1.23 12.56 12.31
C GLN A 80 -0.45 12.27 11.03
N LEU A 81 0.11 13.28 10.37
CA LEU A 81 0.95 13.08 9.20
C LEU A 81 2.19 12.27 9.56
N ILE A 82 2.87 12.59 10.67
CA ILE A 82 4.04 11.83 11.15
C ILE A 82 3.64 10.37 11.45
N GLN A 83 2.54 10.16 12.18
CA GLN A 83 2.04 8.81 12.48
C GLN A 83 1.74 8.03 11.19
N PHE A 84 1.01 8.62 10.26
CA PHE A 84 0.65 8.00 8.99
C PHE A 84 1.90 7.66 8.14
N SER A 85 2.86 8.58 8.06
CA SER A 85 4.13 8.36 7.36
C SER A 85 4.94 7.22 8.00
N VAL A 86 5.04 7.18 9.34
CA VAL A 86 5.72 6.10 10.06
C VAL A 86 5.06 4.75 9.76
N VAL A 87 3.73 4.67 9.82
CA VAL A 87 3.00 3.44 9.51
C VAL A 87 3.23 3.00 8.07
N SER A 88 3.23 3.95 7.12
CA SER A 88 3.46 3.70 5.69
C SER A 88 4.88 3.20 5.41
N VAL A 89 5.89 3.79 6.04
CA VAL A 89 7.30 3.36 5.94
C VAL A 89 7.48 1.97 6.54
N MET A 90 6.88 1.69 7.71
CA MET A 90 6.89 0.34 8.28
C MET A 90 6.18 -0.66 7.37
N GLY A 91 5.08 -0.26 6.72
CA GLY A 91 4.42 -1.06 5.70
C GLY A 91 5.35 -1.41 4.53
N LEU A 92 6.17 -0.47 4.08
CA LEU A 92 7.18 -0.73 3.05
C LEU A 92 8.25 -1.72 3.55
N LEU A 93 8.71 -1.57 4.79
CA LEU A 93 9.66 -2.50 5.41
C LEU A 93 9.08 -3.91 5.61
N ILE A 94 7.77 -4.05 5.77
CA ILE A 94 7.07 -5.34 5.78
C ILE A 94 6.93 -5.91 4.36
N ARG A 95 6.68 -5.04 3.37
CA ARG A 95 6.51 -5.43 1.96
C ARG A 95 7.76 -6.15 1.42
N THR A 96 8.92 -5.55 1.62
CA THR A 96 10.19 -6.01 1.03
C THR A 96 10.54 -7.47 1.37
N PRO A 97 10.58 -7.91 2.64
CA PRO A 97 10.90 -9.29 2.97
C PRO A 97 9.82 -10.27 2.48
N ILE A 98 8.54 -9.88 2.45
CA ILE A 98 7.47 -10.73 1.91
C ILE A 98 7.77 -11.06 0.44
N ILE A 99 8.08 -10.04 -0.37
CA ILE A 99 8.43 -10.25 -1.78
C ILE A 99 9.71 -11.10 -1.89
N ALA A 100 10.77 -10.74 -1.16
CA ALA A 100 12.06 -11.43 -1.22
C ALA A 100 11.98 -12.93 -0.85
N ILE A 101 10.99 -13.34 -0.04
CA ILE A 101 10.79 -14.74 0.35
C ILE A 101 9.82 -15.44 -0.61
N LEU A 102 8.69 -14.80 -0.94
CA LEU A 102 7.62 -15.44 -1.72
C LEU A 102 7.93 -15.55 -3.20
N GLU A 103 8.61 -14.57 -3.78
CA GLU A 103 8.98 -14.57 -5.20
C GLU A 103 9.82 -15.79 -5.60
N PRO A 104 10.96 -16.09 -4.94
CA PRO A 104 11.73 -17.29 -5.27
C PRO A 104 11.00 -18.59 -4.92
N PHE A 105 10.15 -18.59 -3.87
CA PHE A 105 9.32 -19.75 -3.52
C PHE A 105 8.33 -20.08 -4.65
N PHE A 106 7.57 -19.10 -5.13
CA PHE A 106 6.62 -19.27 -6.22
C PHE A 106 7.32 -19.56 -7.55
N ALA A 107 8.48 -18.94 -7.82
CA ALA A 107 9.25 -19.24 -9.02
C ALA A 107 9.61 -20.72 -9.08
N ARG A 108 10.14 -21.30 -7.99
CA ARG A 108 10.45 -22.74 -7.90
C ARG A 108 9.21 -23.62 -8.06
N LEU A 109 8.09 -23.21 -7.47
CA LEU A 109 6.82 -23.94 -7.60
C LEU A 109 6.35 -23.99 -9.06
N PHE A 110 6.43 -22.87 -9.78
CA PHE A 110 5.93 -22.75 -11.15
C PHE A 110 6.89 -23.28 -12.21
N THR A 111 8.20 -23.32 -11.95
CA THR A 111 9.16 -23.95 -12.87
C THR A 111 8.89 -25.44 -13.10
N GLY A 112 8.18 -26.11 -12.18
CA GLY A 112 7.77 -27.50 -12.35
C GLY A 112 6.57 -27.72 -13.29
N PHE A 113 5.92 -26.65 -13.75
CA PHE A 113 4.74 -26.76 -14.61
C PHE A 113 5.12 -26.81 -16.09
N ALA A 114 4.97 -28.00 -16.69
CA ALA A 114 5.29 -28.25 -18.09
C ALA A 114 4.48 -27.42 -19.11
N PHE A 115 3.35 -26.85 -18.70
CA PHE A 115 2.53 -25.98 -19.54
C PHE A 115 3.02 -24.53 -19.57
N LEU A 116 3.96 -24.13 -18.72
CA LEU A 116 4.56 -22.80 -18.74
C LEU A 116 5.88 -22.82 -19.54
N PRO A 117 6.17 -21.77 -20.34
CA PRO A 117 5.39 -20.54 -20.52
C PRO A 117 4.21 -20.67 -21.51
N ILE A 118 3.15 -19.88 -21.30
CA ILE A 118 2.04 -19.70 -22.26
C ILE A 118 2.05 -18.25 -22.75
N GLY A 119 2.63 -18.00 -23.94
CA GLY A 119 2.81 -16.64 -24.45
C GLY A 119 3.69 -15.79 -23.54
N PHE A 120 3.16 -14.67 -23.03
CA PHE A 120 3.87 -13.79 -22.08
C PHE A 120 3.80 -14.27 -20.62
N ILE A 121 2.97 -15.28 -20.31
CA ILE A 121 2.81 -15.82 -18.97
C ILE A 121 3.95 -16.81 -18.69
N THR A 122 4.98 -16.34 -18.01
CA THR A 122 6.13 -17.14 -17.55
C THR A 122 5.99 -17.50 -16.07
N ALA A 123 6.74 -18.51 -15.62
CA ALA A 123 6.83 -18.85 -14.20
C ALA A 123 7.28 -17.65 -13.35
N GLU A 124 8.26 -16.89 -13.84
CA GLU A 124 8.78 -15.69 -13.18
C GLU A 124 7.75 -14.55 -13.16
N PHE A 125 7.00 -14.34 -14.24
CA PHE A 125 5.92 -13.36 -14.27
C PHE A 125 4.85 -13.70 -13.23
N LEU A 126 4.42 -14.96 -13.16
CA LEU A 126 3.41 -15.39 -12.19
C LEU A 126 3.92 -15.28 -10.76
N ALA A 127 5.16 -15.66 -10.50
CA ALA A 127 5.80 -15.56 -9.18
C ALA A 127 5.88 -14.11 -8.69
N ASN A 128 6.38 -13.20 -9.52
CA ASN A 128 6.49 -11.77 -9.20
C ASN A 128 5.12 -11.16 -8.87
N ASN A 129 4.12 -11.40 -9.72
CA ASN A 129 2.78 -10.81 -9.52
C ASN A 129 2.06 -11.38 -8.29
N LEU A 130 2.20 -12.69 -8.00
CA LEU A 130 1.59 -13.29 -6.81
C LEU A 130 2.29 -12.85 -5.52
N ALA A 131 3.62 -12.78 -5.51
CA ALA A 131 4.37 -12.24 -4.37
C ALA A 131 3.99 -10.78 -4.11
N LEU A 132 3.91 -9.97 -5.17
CA LEU A 132 3.49 -8.58 -5.11
C LEU A 132 2.05 -8.44 -4.58
N ALA A 133 1.10 -9.19 -5.13
CA ALA A 133 -0.30 -9.14 -4.70
C ALA A 133 -0.45 -9.53 -3.22
N THR A 134 0.26 -10.58 -2.80
CA THR A 134 0.27 -11.02 -1.39
C THR A 134 0.83 -9.92 -0.48
N ALA A 135 1.97 -9.33 -0.86
CA ALA A 135 2.59 -8.26 -0.09
C ALA A 135 1.68 -7.02 0.00
N VAL A 136 1.04 -6.62 -1.10
CA VAL A 136 0.09 -5.48 -1.12
C VAL A 136 -1.08 -5.73 -0.19
N ILE A 137 -1.67 -6.94 -0.19
CA ILE A 137 -2.80 -7.28 0.69
C ILE A 137 -2.36 -7.21 2.16
N VAL A 138 -1.25 -7.84 2.51
CA VAL A 138 -0.74 -7.83 3.89
C VAL A 138 -0.46 -6.41 4.37
N VAL A 139 0.20 -5.61 3.54
CA VAL A 139 0.56 -4.22 3.85
C VAL A 139 -0.67 -3.31 3.90
N MET A 140 -1.69 -3.57 3.09
CA MET A 140 -2.97 -2.87 3.17
C MET A 140 -3.64 -3.10 4.52
N PHE A 141 -3.70 -4.35 5.00
CA PHE A 141 -4.25 -4.65 6.32
C PHE A 141 -3.43 -4.01 7.44
N TRP A 142 -2.10 -4.11 7.37
CA TRP A 142 -1.20 -3.42 8.30
C TRP A 142 -1.50 -1.92 8.36
N ASN A 143 -1.49 -1.27 7.21
CA ASN A 143 -1.73 0.18 7.10
C ASN A 143 -3.11 0.55 7.63
N PHE A 144 -4.15 -0.21 7.30
CA PHE A 144 -5.50 0.08 7.77
C PHE A 144 -5.62 -0.06 9.29
N PHE A 145 -5.24 -1.21 9.85
CA PHE A 145 -5.44 -1.48 11.27
C PHE A 145 -4.59 -0.59 12.17
N ILE A 146 -3.31 -0.39 11.82
CA ILE A 146 -2.43 0.44 12.63
C ILE A 146 -2.84 1.92 12.54
N ASN A 147 -3.19 2.43 11.37
CA ASN A 147 -3.68 3.81 11.28
C ASN A 147 -5.02 3.97 12.01
N ARG A 148 -5.93 2.99 11.93
CA ARG A 148 -7.20 3.03 12.66
C ARG A 148 -7.01 2.99 14.17
N TYR A 149 -6.07 2.18 14.67
CA TYR A 149 -5.80 2.03 16.10
C TYR A 149 -4.92 3.13 16.69
N TRP A 150 -4.01 3.73 15.91
CA TRP A 150 -3.03 4.69 16.41
C TRP A 150 -3.25 6.11 15.89
N THR A 151 -3.29 6.29 14.57
CA THR A 151 -3.44 7.60 13.92
C THR A 151 -4.83 8.19 14.17
N TYR A 152 -5.87 7.37 13.99
CA TYR A 152 -7.29 7.75 14.01
C TYR A 152 -8.04 7.14 15.22
N ASN A 153 -7.34 7.00 16.34
CA ASN A 153 -7.86 6.36 17.55
C ASN A 153 -8.92 7.18 18.30
N ASP A 154 -9.13 8.43 17.89
CA ASP A 154 -10.05 9.41 18.44
C ASP A 154 -11.47 9.29 17.89
N ILE A 155 -11.67 8.39 16.93
CA ILE A 155 -12.95 8.19 16.27
C ILE A 155 -13.64 6.96 16.85
N ASN A 156 -14.85 7.20 17.39
CA ASN A 156 -15.76 6.15 17.85
C ASN A 156 -16.27 5.27 16.68
#